data_AF-A0A7S0M938-F1
#
_entry.id   AF-A0A7S0M938-F1
#
_cell.length_a   1.000
_cell.length_b   1.000
_cell.length_c   1.000
_cell.angle_alpha   90.00
_cell.angle_beta   90.00
_cell.angle_gamma   90.00
#
_symmetry.space_group_name_H-M   'P 1'
#
loop_
_entity.id
_entity.type
_entity.pdbx_description
1 polymer ?
#
loop_
_entity_poly.entity_id
_entity_poly.type
_entity_poly.pdbx_seq_one_letter_code
_entity_poly.pdbx_strand_id
1 'polypeptide(L)'
;RLIRKDGFLALYRGIPSPLLGSMVENSVLFTSYGLATRLMNGSDTRTEDMPFISKLAGGACSGISVACVLTPVELIKCRMQTANEGAVRYKSTLDCLLKTVQEG
;
A
#
# COMPACT_ATOMS: atom_id res chain seq x y z
N ARG A 1 20.20 -23.44 -1.04
CA ARG A 1 19.86 -24.36 0.07
C ARG A 1 18.36 -24.41 0.40
N LEU A 2 17.53 -23.41 0.02
CA LEU A 2 16.07 -23.41 0.28
C LEU A 2 15.30 -24.57 -0.41
N ILE A 3 15.57 -24.84 -1.70
CA ILE A 3 14.78 -25.79 -2.51
C ILE A 3 14.91 -27.24 -2.01
N ARG A 4 16.04 -27.60 -1.37
CA ARG A 4 16.35 -28.97 -0.92
C ARG A 4 15.85 -29.27 0.49
N LYS A 5 15.40 -28.27 1.26
CA LYS A 5 14.88 -28.45 2.64
C LYS A 5 13.37 -28.21 2.76
N ASP A 6 12.80 -27.30 1.97
CA ASP A 6 11.38 -26.92 2.06
C ASP A 6 10.56 -27.18 0.77
N GLY A 7 11.19 -27.73 -0.29
CA GLY A 7 10.54 -28.03 -1.57
C GLY A 7 10.20 -26.80 -2.43
N PHE A 8 9.60 -27.01 -3.60
CA PHE A 8 9.21 -25.93 -4.53
C PHE A 8 8.17 -24.95 -3.93
N LEU A 9 7.35 -25.39 -2.97
CA LEU A 9 6.38 -24.54 -2.28
C LEU A 9 7.03 -23.44 -1.43
N ALA A 10 8.29 -23.60 -1.02
CA ALA A 10 9.02 -22.60 -0.25
C ALA A 10 9.17 -21.27 -1.02
N LEU A 11 9.24 -21.33 -2.36
CA LEU A 11 9.33 -20.15 -3.22
C LEU A 11 8.03 -19.33 -3.21
N TYR A 12 6.89 -19.99 -3.05
CA TYR A 12 5.57 -19.35 -3.03
C TYR A 12 5.21 -18.69 -1.70
N ARG A 13 5.87 -19.06 -0.60
CA ARG A 13 5.54 -18.56 0.75
C ARG A 13 5.83 -17.06 0.93
N GLY A 14 6.70 -16.46 0.10
CA GLY A 14 7.03 -15.03 0.12
C GLY A 14 6.22 -14.15 -0.84
N ILE A 15 5.55 -14.76 -1.83
CA ILE A 15 4.77 -14.06 -2.86
C ILE A 15 3.47 -13.39 -2.34
N PRO A 16 2.74 -13.90 -1.31
CA PRO A 16 1.47 -13.29 -0.92
C PRO A 16 1.62 -11.89 -0.29
N SER A 17 2.74 -11.61 0.39
CA SER A 17 3.00 -10.29 1.01
C SER A 17 3.07 -9.13 0.01
N PRO A 18 3.86 -9.21 -1.09
CA PRO A 18 3.85 -8.20 -2.13
C PRO A 18 2.54 -8.17 -2.94
N LEU A 19 1.91 -9.32 -3.20
CA LEU A 19 0.61 -9.38 -3.88
C LEU A 19 -0.47 -8.59 -3.14
N LEU A 20 -0.62 -8.83 -1.83
CA LEU A 20 -1.57 -8.10 -1.00
C LEU A 20 -1.27 -6.60 -0.97
N GLY A 21 0.02 -6.23 -0.96
CA GLY A 21 0.44 -4.82 -1.08
C GLY A 21 -0.07 -4.17 -2.37
N SER A 22 0.16 -4.82 -3.51
CA SER A 22 -0.26 -4.31 -4.82
C SER A 22 -1.80 -4.28 -4.99
N MET A 23 -2.51 -5.23 -4.39
CA MET A 23 -3.99 -5.22 -4.38
C MET A 23 -4.56 -4.03 -3.60
N VAL A 24 -4.00 -3.74 -2.41
CA VAL A 24 -4.42 -2.59 -1.61
C VAL A 24 -4.10 -1.28 -2.34
N GLU A 25 -2.91 -1.19 -2.95
CA GLU A 25 -2.48 -0.03 -3.73
C GLU A 25 -3.47 0.27 -4.87
N ASN A 26 -3.76 -0.72 -5.71
CA ASN A 26 -4.72 -0.56 -6.80
C ASN A 26 -6.13 -0.23 -6.29
N SER A 27 -6.57 -0.85 -5.19
CA SER A 27 -7.88 -0.56 -4.61
C SER A 27 -8.00 0.90 -4.15
N VAL A 28 -6.99 1.43 -3.47
CA VAL A 28 -6.96 2.83 -3.01
C VAL A 28 -6.89 3.78 -4.19
N LEU A 29 -6.10 3.44 -5.22
CA LEU A 29 -5.96 4.24 -6.44
C LEU A 29 -7.31 4.39 -7.15
N PHE A 30 -7.99 3.28 -7.45
CA PHE A 30 -9.29 3.33 -8.12
C PHE A 30 -10.37 4.00 -7.26
N THR A 31 -10.37 3.77 -5.96
CA THR A 31 -11.35 4.39 -5.04
C THR A 31 -11.14 5.90 -4.97
N SER A 32 -9.91 6.35 -4.77
CA SER A 32 -9.60 7.78 -4.68
C SER A 32 -9.79 8.49 -6.02
N TYR A 33 -9.35 7.88 -7.12
CA TYR A 33 -9.58 8.42 -8.46
C TYR A 33 -11.08 8.53 -8.78
N GLY A 34 -11.87 7.51 -8.46
CA GLY A 34 -13.32 7.53 -8.62
C GLY A 34 -13.98 8.62 -7.77
N LEU A 35 -13.54 8.79 -6.52
CA LEU A 35 -14.05 9.83 -5.62
C LEU A 35 -13.66 11.23 -6.10
N ALA A 36 -12.40 11.44 -6.49
CA ALA A 36 -11.89 12.72 -6.99
C ALA A 36 -12.62 13.13 -8.27
N THR A 37 -12.84 12.20 -9.20
CA THR A 37 -13.56 12.46 -10.44
C THR A 37 -15.03 12.77 -10.19
N ARG A 38 -15.68 12.07 -9.24
CA ARG A 38 -17.06 12.35 -8.81
C ARG A 38 -17.20 13.71 -8.14
N LEU A 39 -16.26 14.09 -7.28
CA LEU A 39 -16.26 15.39 -6.61
C LEU A 39 -16.01 16.56 -7.57
N MET A 40 -15.14 16.39 -8.57
CA MET A 40 -14.80 17.45 -9.51
C MET A 40 -15.83 17.66 -10.64
N ASN A 41 -16.46 16.60 -11.13
CA ASN A 41 -17.34 16.70 -12.31
C ASN A 41 -18.83 16.59 -12.02
N GLY A 42 -19.24 16.16 -10.81
CA GLY A 42 -20.61 15.71 -10.60
C GLY A 42 -20.95 14.47 -11.42
N SER A 43 -22.06 13.81 -11.09
CA SER A 43 -22.38 12.42 -11.48
C SER A 43 -22.46 12.08 -12.99
N ASP A 44 -22.23 13.02 -13.92
CA ASP A 44 -22.67 12.88 -15.32
C ASP A 44 -21.60 13.17 -16.40
N THR A 45 -20.36 13.56 -16.05
CA THR A 45 -19.34 13.83 -17.08
C THR A 45 -18.51 12.58 -17.37
N ARG A 46 -18.61 12.06 -18.60
CA ARG A 46 -17.71 11.02 -19.11
C ARG A 46 -16.27 11.53 -19.02
N THR A 47 -15.36 10.70 -18.52
CA THR A 47 -13.92 11.02 -18.39
C THR A 47 -13.31 11.46 -19.73
N GLU A 48 -13.92 11.12 -20.87
CA GLU A 48 -13.46 11.44 -22.21
C GLU A 48 -13.47 12.96 -22.49
N ASP A 49 -14.52 13.69 -22.11
CA ASP A 49 -14.71 15.13 -22.39
C ASP A 49 -14.04 16.08 -21.38
N MET A 50 -13.41 15.52 -20.35
CA MET A 50 -12.81 16.31 -19.28
C MET A 50 -11.48 16.93 -19.75
N PRO A 51 -11.24 18.24 -19.49
CA PRO A 51 -10.01 18.91 -19.89
C PRO A 51 -8.79 18.25 -19.23
N PHE A 52 -7.66 18.24 -19.95
CA PHE A 52 -6.44 17.55 -19.54
C PHE A 52 -5.97 17.95 -18.12
N ILE A 53 -6.12 19.23 -17.76
CA ILE A 53 -5.79 19.76 -16.43
C ILE A 53 -6.62 19.10 -15.33
N SER A 54 -7.90 18.86 -15.55
CA SER A 54 -8.77 18.25 -14.56
C SER A 54 -8.47 16.75 -14.42
N LYS A 55 -8.12 16.06 -15.51
CA LYS A 55 -7.59 14.69 -15.45
C LYS A 55 -6.29 14.61 -14.66
N LEU A 56 -5.38 15.56 -14.86
CA LEU A 56 -4.12 15.68 -14.13
C LEU A 56 -4.36 15.90 -12.63
N ALA A 57 -5.28 16.81 -12.28
CA ALA A 57 -5.62 17.10 -10.89
C ALA A 57 -6.27 15.90 -10.18
N GLY A 58 -7.21 15.21 -10.83
CA GLY A 58 -7.80 13.97 -10.29
C GLY A 58 -6.76 12.85 -10.12
N GLY A 59 -5.85 12.72 -11.10
CA GLY A 59 -4.70 11.83 -11.01
C GLY A 59 -3.78 12.17 -9.82
N ALA A 60 -3.44 13.45 -9.64
CA ALA A 60 -2.59 13.92 -8.54
C ALA A 60 -3.25 13.68 -7.17
N CYS A 61 -4.55 14.00 -7.02
CA CYS A 61 -5.29 13.72 -5.77
C CYS A 61 -5.34 12.23 -5.46
N SER A 62 -5.53 11.39 -6.48
CA SER A 62 -5.50 9.94 -6.30
C SER A 62 -4.12 9.44 -5.87
N GLY A 63 -3.04 9.94 -6.50
CA GLY A 63 -1.66 9.62 -6.15
C GLY A 63 -1.30 10.03 -4.73
N ILE A 64 -1.70 11.22 -4.29
CA ILE A 64 -1.49 11.69 -2.91
C ILE A 64 -2.23 10.79 -1.91
N SER A 65 -3.48 10.40 -2.23
CA SER A 65 -4.27 9.52 -1.36
C SER A 65 -3.63 8.14 -1.23
N VAL A 66 -3.17 7.57 -2.34
CA VAL A 66 -2.44 6.30 -2.36
C VAL A 66 -1.16 6.43 -1.53
N ALA A 67 -0.38 7.49 -1.73
CA ALA A 67 0.83 7.74 -0.97
C ALA A 67 0.57 7.85 0.53
N CYS A 68 -0.49 8.53 0.97
CA CYS A 68 -0.84 8.62 2.39
C CYS A 68 -1.14 7.25 3.03
N VAL A 69 -1.67 6.29 2.27
CA VAL A 69 -1.99 4.94 2.77
C VAL A 69 -0.79 4.00 2.64
N LEU A 70 -0.06 4.04 1.54
CA LEU A 70 1.09 3.17 1.29
C LEU A 70 2.30 3.55 2.15
N THR A 71 2.58 4.84 2.33
CA THR A 71 3.77 5.31 3.07
C THR A 71 3.88 4.72 4.48
N PRO A 72 2.83 4.71 5.34
CA PRO A 72 2.95 4.08 6.65
C PRO A 72 3.12 2.55 6.55
N VAL A 73 2.50 1.89 5.57
CA VAL A 73 2.62 0.43 5.36
C VAL A 73 4.04 0.06 4.92
N GLU A 74 4.62 0.83 4.00
CA GLU A 74 6.00 0.65 3.57
C GLU A 74 6.99 0.96 4.68
N LEU A 75 6.74 2.00 5.48
CA LEU A 75 7.56 2.32 6.65
C LEU A 75 7.56 1.16 7.66
N ILE A 76 6.40 0.57 7.97
CA ILE A 76 6.29 -0.59 8.86
C ILE A 76 7.04 -1.80 8.29
N LYS A 77 6.91 -2.08 6.98
CA LYS A 77 7.62 -3.18 6.32
C LYS A 77 9.14 -2.98 6.36
N CYS A 78 9.63 -1.78 6.04
CA CYS A 78 11.05 -1.45 6.13
C CYS A 78 11.57 -1.60 7.57
N ARG A 79 10.82 -1.10 8.57
CA ARG A 79 11.16 -1.28 9.98
C ARG A 79 11.24 -2.75 10.39
N MET A 80 10.31 -3.59 9.93
CA MET A 80 10.34 -5.04 10.20
C MET A 80 11.52 -5.73 9.53
N GLN A 81 11.88 -5.34 8.31
CA GLN A 81 13.04 -5.90 7.59
C GLN A 81 14.35 -5.50 8.27
N THR A 82 14.51 -4.23 8.68
CA THR A 82 15.70 -3.77 9.41
C THR A 82 15.78 -4.35 10.84
N ALA A 83 14.65 -4.59 11.50
CA ALA A 83 14.62 -5.23 12.82
C ALA A 83 15.10 -6.70 12.80
N ASN A 84 15.00 -7.37 11.65
CA ASN A 84 15.53 -8.73 11.49
C ASN A 84 17.07 -8.77 11.40
N GLU A 85 17.73 -7.64 11.14
CA GLU A 85 19.19 -7.55 11.09
C GLU A 85 19.83 -7.29 12.47
N GLY A 86 19.02 -6.98 13.50
CA GLY A 86 19.50 -6.72 14.86
C GLY A 86 18.48 -7.09 15.93
N ALA A 87 18.48 -8.36 16.34
CA ALA A 87 17.70 -8.96 17.44
C ALA A 87 16.17 -8.78 17.34
N VAL A 88 15.44 -9.91 17.28
CA VAL A 88 13.97 -9.98 17.21
C VAL A 88 13.33 -9.17 18.35
N ARG A 89 12.98 -7.91 18.09
CA ARG A 89 12.48 -6.97 19.10
C ARG A 89 10.96 -6.96 19.25
N TYR A 90 10.24 -7.60 18.32
CA TYR A 90 8.77 -7.65 18.30
C TYR A 90 8.24 -9.04 17.90
N LYS A 91 7.28 -9.58 18.67
CA LYS A 91 6.71 -10.92 18.43
C LYS A 91 5.64 -10.95 17.34
N SER A 92 5.06 -9.81 16.97
CA SER A 92 4.02 -9.68 15.93
C SER A 92 3.86 -8.23 15.48
N THR A 93 3.28 -8.01 14.30
CA THR A 93 3.04 -6.67 13.72
C THR A 93 2.18 -5.77 14.62
N LEU A 94 1.21 -6.35 15.34
CA LEU A 94 0.36 -5.64 16.31
C LEU A 94 1.12 -5.21 17.58
N ASP A 95 2.10 -6.00 17.98
CA ASP A 95 2.95 -5.74 19.16
C ASP A 95 3.89 -4.53 18.90
N CYS A 96 4.32 -4.36 17.64
CA CYS A 96 5.04 -3.17 17.21
C CYS A 96 4.12 -1.95 17.13
N LEU A 97 2.90 -2.12 16.61
CA LEU A 97 1.94 -1.03 16.44
C LEU A 97 1.49 -0.45 17.80
N LEU A 98 1.23 -1.31 18.79
CA LEU A 98 0.90 -0.90 20.16
C LEU A 98 2.05 -0.16 20.85
N LYS A 99 3.29 -0.64 20.72
CA LYS A 99 4.46 0.02 21.30
C LYS A 99 4.75 1.36 20.65
N THR A 100 4.59 1.48 19.33
CA THR A 100 4.77 2.76 18.63
C THR A 100 3.70 3.79 19.01
N VAL A 101 2.47 3.36 19.31
CA VAL A 101 1.40 4.25 19.82
C VAL A 101 1.60 4.60 21.30
N GLN A 102 2.29 3.76 22.08
CA GLN A 102 2.65 4.07 23.47
C GLN A 102 3.89 4.93 23.63
N GLU A 103 4.82 4.91 22.66
CA GLU A 103 6.07 5.69 22.70
C GLU A 103 5.99 7.03 21.94
N GLY A 104 4.92 7.28 21.16
CA GLY A 104 4.66 8.55 20.47
C GLY A 104 3.62 9.40 21.17
#